data_AF-A0A519BBD7-F1
#
_entry.id   AF-A0A519BBD7-F1
#
_cell.length_a   1.000
_cell.length_b   1.000
_cell.length_c   1.000
_cell.angle_alpha   90.00
_cell.angle_beta   90.00
_cell.angle_gamma   90.00
#
_symmetry.space_group_name_H-M   'P 1'
#
loop_
_entity.id
_entity.type
_entity.pdbx_description
1 polymer ?
#
loop_
_entity_poly.entity_id
_entity_poly.type
_entity_poly.pdbx_seq_one_letter_code
_entity_poly.pdbx_strand_id
1 'polypeptide(L)'
;MKEKRTNLTGSHSRQNIQNIEDIFNNLKDYIDKIKDNAIASGKKEDASSSLSFTGMIFDEISNSLKKGGLTDINELTEDLDNNIKIMLNGLNSFKSEKIVAERLDGLAAYCDKVFMELMAGISCAIPAKNN
;
A
#
# COMPACT_ATOMS: atom_id res chain seq x y z
N MET A 1 49.04 16.68 12.37
CA MET A 1 47.90 16.56 11.45
C MET A 1 46.93 15.55 12.05
N LYS A 2 45.68 15.94 12.35
CA LYS A 2 44.63 15.01 12.81
C LYS A 2 43.58 14.93 11.71
N GLU A 3 43.35 13.73 11.22
CA GLU A 3 42.45 13.45 10.09
C GLU A 3 40.99 13.73 10.44
N LYS A 4 40.28 14.32 9.48
CA LYS A 4 38.83 14.57 9.50
C LYS A 4 38.09 13.23 9.46
N ARG A 5 37.31 12.92 10.50
CA ARG A 5 36.26 11.91 10.40
C ARG A 5 35.07 12.50 9.63
N THR A 6 34.83 12.00 8.43
CA THR A 6 33.66 12.35 7.62
C THR A 6 32.42 11.64 8.17
N ASN A 7 31.51 12.41 8.76
CA ASN A 7 30.13 12.00 9.03
C ASN A 7 29.37 11.89 7.70
N LEU A 8 29.40 10.72 7.05
CA LEU A 8 28.68 10.47 5.78
C LEU A 8 27.44 9.58 5.93
N THR A 9 27.18 9.01 7.11
CA THR A 9 26.11 8.01 7.33
C THR A 9 24.71 8.60 7.42
N GLY A 10 24.55 9.86 7.81
CA GLY A 10 23.24 10.49 7.99
C GLY A 10 22.51 10.88 6.69
N SER A 11 23.25 11.14 5.60
CA SER A 11 22.65 11.60 4.34
C SER A 11 22.00 10.47 3.54
N HIS A 12 22.63 9.28 3.52
CA HIS A 12 22.11 8.11 2.81
C HIS A 12 20.85 7.56 3.49
N SER A 13 20.82 7.54 4.83
CA SER A 13 19.64 7.11 5.60
C SER A 13 18.42 8.01 5.35
N ARG A 14 18.60 9.34 5.31
CA ARG A 14 17.49 10.27 5.01
C ARG A 14 16.95 10.10 3.60
N GLN A 15 17.83 9.89 2.62
CA GLN A 15 17.42 9.69 1.23
C GLN A 15 16.66 8.37 1.06
N ASN A 16 17.09 7.29 1.73
CA ASN A 16 16.36 6.03 1.70
C ASN A 16 14.98 6.14 2.33
N ILE A 17 14.85 6.80 3.50
CA ILE A 17 13.56 7.04 4.13
C ILE A 17 12.65 7.83 3.19
N GLN A 18 13.16 8.89 2.56
CA GLN A 18 12.35 9.67 1.62
C GLN A 18 11.88 8.81 0.43
N ASN A 19 12.75 8.01 -0.17
CA ASN A 19 12.37 7.12 -1.27
C ASN A 19 11.29 6.12 -0.86
N ILE A 20 11.38 5.57 0.36
CA ILE A 20 10.37 4.67 0.91
C ILE A 20 9.03 5.41 1.08
N GLU A 21 9.04 6.58 1.71
CA GLU A 21 7.85 7.42 1.89
C GLU A 21 7.21 7.79 0.55
N ASP A 22 8.01 8.13 -0.46
CA ASP A 22 7.51 8.47 -1.80
C ASP A 22 6.78 7.29 -2.44
N ILE A 23 7.30 6.06 -2.30
CA ILE A 23 6.62 4.85 -2.77
C ILE A 23 5.28 4.66 -2.04
N PHE A 24 5.26 4.81 -0.71
CA PHE A 24 4.04 4.65 0.08
C PHE A 24 2.99 5.72 -0.21
N ASN A 25 3.42 6.96 -0.45
CA ASN A 25 2.54 8.04 -0.89
C ASN A 25 1.93 7.74 -2.26
N ASN A 26 2.74 7.26 -3.22
CA ASN A 26 2.24 6.87 -4.54
C ASN A 26 1.23 5.71 -4.48
N LEU A 27 1.48 4.71 -3.61
CA LEU A 27 0.53 3.62 -3.37
C LEU A 27 -0.80 4.15 -2.82
N LYS A 28 -0.73 5.05 -1.84
CA LYS A 28 -1.92 5.67 -1.25
C LYS A 28 -2.72 6.49 -2.26
N ASP A 29 -2.04 7.33 -3.05
CA ASP A 29 -2.65 8.12 -4.11
C ASP A 29 -3.32 7.24 -5.17
N TYR A 30 -2.72 6.08 -5.47
CA TYR A 30 -3.31 5.11 -6.40
C TYR A 30 -4.57 4.45 -5.84
N ILE A 31 -4.57 4.08 -4.55
CA ILE A 31 -5.77 3.59 -3.84
C ILE A 31 -6.89 4.63 -3.88
N ASP A 32 -6.58 5.91 -3.65
CA ASP A 32 -7.55 6.99 -3.75
C ASP A 32 -8.11 7.13 -5.17
N LYS A 33 -7.27 7.00 -6.21
CA LYS A 33 -7.75 6.97 -7.60
C LYS A 33 -8.69 5.81 -7.88
N ILE A 34 -8.41 4.61 -7.36
CA ILE A 34 -9.32 3.46 -7.48
C ILE A 34 -10.68 3.80 -6.87
N LYS A 35 -10.68 4.35 -5.64
CA LYS A 35 -11.89 4.78 -4.93
C LYS A 35 -12.69 5.82 -5.73
N ASP A 36 -12.04 6.90 -6.16
CA ASP A 36 -12.71 8.00 -6.86
C ASP A 36 -13.28 7.53 -8.21
N ASN A 37 -12.54 6.71 -8.95
CA ASN A 37 -13.01 6.09 -10.19
C ASN A 37 -14.21 5.16 -9.95
N ALA A 38 -14.20 4.38 -8.86
CA ALA A 38 -15.30 3.50 -8.50
C ALA A 38 -16.57 4.27 -8.16
N ILE A 39 -16.43 5.40 -7.44
CA ILE A 39 -17.54 6.31 -7.14
C ILE A 39 -18.10 6.92 -8.42
N ALA A 40 -17.23 7.44 -9.30
CA ALA A 40 -17.63 8.09 -10.54
C ALA A 40 -18.27 7.12 -11.54
N SER A 41 -17.80 5.88 -11.61
CA SER A 41 -18.27 4.86 -12.56
C SER A 41 -19.38 3.95 -12.00
N GLY A 42 -19.73 4.08 -10.72
CA GLY A 42 -20.71 3.22 -10.04
C GLY A 42 -20.21 1.79 -9.73
N LYS A 43 -18.94 1.47 -9.99
CA LYS A 43 -18.34 0.15 -9.79
C LYS A 43 -17.79 -0.07 -8.38
N LYS A 44 -18.57 0.30 -7.37
CA LYS A 44 -18.13 0.30 -5.97
C LYS A 44 -17.83 -1.12 -5.44
N GLU A 45 -18.64 -2.12 -5.82
CA GLU A 45 -18.47 -3.51 -5.38
C GLU A 45 -17.16 -4.12 -5.88
N ASP A 46 -16.89 -4.01 -7.18
CA ASP A 46 -15.64 -4.49 -7.81
C ASP A 46 -14.41 -3.85 -7.16
N ALA A 47 -14.45 -2.52 -7.00
CA ALA A 47 -13.34 -1.77 -6.41
C ALA A 47 -13.14 -2.11 -4.93
N SER A 48 -14.23 -2.27 -4.16
CA SER A 48 -14.16 -2.66 -2.75
C SER A 48 -13.52 -4.05 -2.60
N SER A 49 -13.89 -5.01 -3.45
CA SER A 49 -13.32 -6.36 -3.45
C SER A 49 -11.82 -6.34 -3.77
N SER A 50 -11.44 -5.57 -4.80
CA SER A 50 -10.03 -5.39 -5.18
C SER A 50 -9.20 -4.72 -4.07
N LEU A 51 -9.75 -3.71 -3.39
CA LEU A 51 -9.06 -3.02 -2.30
C LEU A 51 -8.94 -3.87 -1.04
N SER A 52 -9.97 -4.67 -0.71
CA SER A 52 -9.90 -5.63 0.39
C SER A 52 -8.80 -6.66 0.14
N PHE A 53 -8.76 -7.26 -1.06
CA PHE A 53 -7.69 -8.18 -1.46
C PHE A 53 -6.31 -7.51 -1.40
N THR A 54 -6.18 -6.31 -1.94
CA THR A 54 -4.93 -5.54 -1.90
C THR A 54 -4.46 -5.31 -0.46
N GLY A 55 -5.37 -4.95 0.44
CA GLY A 55 -5.08 -4.77 1.87
C GLY A 55 -4.57 -6.04 2.54
N MET A 56 -5.18 -7.19 2.23
CA MET A 56 -4.73 -8.50 2.72
C MET A 56 -3.29 -8.80 2.28
N ILE A 57 -2.96 -8.53 1.02
CA ILE A 57 -1.59 -8.75 0.52
C ILE A 57 -0.59 -7.81 1.20
N PHE A 58 -0.93 -6.55 1.44
CA PHE A 58 -0.04 -5.64 2.20
C PHE A 58 0.22 -6.14 3.62
N ASP A 59 -0.80 -6.64 4.32
CA ASP A 59 -0.65 -7.24 5.65
C ASP A 59 0.22 -8.52 5.59
N GLU A 60 0.02 -9.36 4.58
CA GLU A 60 0.82 -10.58 4.41
C GLU A 60 2.30 -10.28 4.14
N ILE A 61 2.60 -9.30 3.27
CA ILE A 61 3.96 -8.83 3.03
C ILE A 61 4.55 -8.28 4.33
N SER A 62 3.83 -7.40 5.03
CA SER A 62 4.28 -6.82 6.30
C SER A 62 4.62 -7.90 7.33
N ASN A 63 3.73 -8.87 7.52
CA ASN A 63 3.93 -9.97 8.45
C ASN A 63 5.11 -10.87 8.05
N SER A 64 5.30 -11.10 6.76
CA SER A 64 6.43 -11.88 6.24
C SER A 64 7.77 -11.15 6.45
N LEU A 65 7.80 -9.83 6.27
CA LEU A 65 8.96 -8.99 6.58
C LEU A 65 9.29 -8.98 8.07
N LYS A 66 8.29 -8.82 8.95
CA LYS A 66 8.47 -8.85 10.42
C LYS A 66 9.02 -10.18 10.92
N LYS A 67 8.61 -11.28 10.29
CA LYS A 67 9.11 -12.64 10.59
C LYS A 67 10.50 -12.90 10.01
N GLY A 68 11.02 -12.02 9.16
CA GLY A 68 12.31 -12.18 8.47
C GLY A 68 12.29 -13.27 7.39
N GLY A 69 11.10 -13.68 6.93
CA GLY A 69 10.93 -14.81 6.02
C GLY A 69 10.84 -14.43 4.54
N LEU A 70 10.63 -13.15 4.22
CA LEU A 70 10.39 -12.73 2.84
C LEU A 70 11.69 -12.41 2.10
N THR A 71 12.00 -13.23 1.09
CA THR A 71 13.18 -13.06 0.23
C THR A 71 12.93 -12.14 -0.95
N ASP A 72 11.71 -12.04 -1.44
CA ASP A 72 11.31 -11.11 -2.50
C ASP A 72 9.84 -10.73 -2.29
N ILE A 73 9.53 -9.43 -2.31
CA ILE A 73 8.15 -8.95 -2.19
C ILE A 73 7.28 -9.49 -3.34
N ASN A 74 7.85 -9.73 -4.51
CA ASN A 74 7.11 -10.16 -5.69
C ASN A 74 6.42 -11.53 -5.52
N GLU A 75 6.92 -12.39 -4.63
CA GLU A 75 6.39 -13.74 -4.34
C GLU A 75 4.92 -13.72 -3.88
N LEU A 76 4.44 -12.58 -3.35
CA LEU A 76 3.09 -12.44 -2.79
C LEU A 76 2.17 -11.54 -3.62
N THR A 77 2.62 -11.08 -4.80
CA THR A 77 1.95 -9.99 -5.53
C THR A 77 1.37 -10.41 -6.87
N GLU A 78 1.34 -11.70 -7.20
CA GLU A 78 0.96 -12.20 -8.53
C GLU A 78 -0.42 -11.74 -9.00
N ASP A 79 -1.39 -11.63 -8.10
CA ASP A 79 -2.78 -11.27 -8.45
C ASP A 79 -3.11 -9.79 -8.23
N LEU A 80 -2.14 -8.96 -7.81
CA LEU A 80 -2.38 -7.53 -7.60
C LEU A 80 -2.56 -6.76 -8.91
N ASP A 81 -3.05 -5.52 -8.80
CA ASP A 81 -2.97 -4.56 -9.90
C ASP A 81 -1.49 -4.30 -10.29
N ASN A 82 -1.22 -4.21 -11.59
CA ASN A 82 0.14 -4.04 -12.10
C ASN A 82 0.85 -2.78 -11.58
N ASN A 83 0.13 -1.67 -11.35
CA ASN A 83 0.74 -0.45 -10.81
C ASN A 83 1.15 -0.66 -9.35
N ILE A 84 0.33 -1.37 -8.58
CA ILE A 84 0.65 -1.75 -7.19
C ILE A 84 1.89 -2.64 -7.17
N LYS A 85 1.97 -3.67 -8.04
CA LYS A 85 3.15 -4.54 -8.15
C LYS A 85 4.42 -3.75 -8.45
N ILE A 86 4.37 -2.83 -9.42
CA ILE A 86 5.53 -2.03 -9.80
C ILE A 86 6.02 -1.20 -8.61
N MET A 87 5.10 -0.55 -7.88
CA MET A 87 5.44 0.24 -6.70
C MET A 87 6.00 -0.64 -5.56
N LEU A 88 5.40 -1.79 -5.29
CA LEU A 88 5.88 -2.75 -4.30
C LEU A 88 7.26 -3.31 -4.64
N ASN A 89 7.54 -3.57 -5.93
CA ASN A 89 8.86 -4.02 -6.37
C ASN A 89 9.94 -2.95 -6.08
N GLY A 90 9.58 -1.66 -6.09
CA GLY A 90 10.45 -0.57 -5.65
C GLY A 90 10.90 -0.69 -4.18
N LEU A 91 10.17 -1.42 -3.35
CA LEU A 91 10.50 -1.65 -1.94
C LEU A 91 11.49 -2.81 -1.74
N ASN A 92 11.80 -3.62 -2.76
CA ASN A 92 12.69 -4.78 -2.61
C ASN A 92 14.09 -4.41 -2.09
N SER A 93 14.60 -3.25 -2.51
CA SER A 93 15.87 -2.69 -2.04
C SER A 93 15.85 -2.21 -0.58
N PHE A 94 14.66 -2.09 0.01
CA PHE A 94 14.42 -1.54 1.35
C PHE A 94 13.69 -2.52 2.28
N LYS A 95 13.42 -3.75 1.84
CA LYS A 95 12.57 -4.71 2.57
C LYS A 95 13.06 -5.05 3.99
N SER A 96 14.37 -4.93 4.25
CA SER A 96 14.93 -5.12 5.60
C SER A 96 14.73 -3.92 6.52
N GLU A 97 14.28 -2.78 6.01
CA GLU A 97 14.03 -1.57 6.79
C GLU A 97 12.71 -1.70 7.56
N LYS A 98 12.78 -1.51 8.88
CA LYS A 98 11.61 -1.62 9.78
C LYS A 98 10.42 -0.76 9.33
N ILE A 99 10.72 0.43 8.80
CA ILE A 99 9.72 1.38 8.32
C ILE A 99 8.87 0.81 7.17
N VAL A 100 9.41 -0.09 6.34
CA VAL A 100 8.65 -0.71 5.24
C VAL A 100 7.50 -1.56 5.78
N ALA A 101 7.76 -2.40 6.78
CA ALA A 101 6.72 -3.20 7.41
C ALA A 101 5.66 -2.33 8.12
N GLU A 102 6.10 -1.33 8.88
CA GLU A 102 5.18 -0.41 9.58
C GLU A 102 4.28 0.37 8.61
N ARG A 103 4.82 0.78 7.46
CA ARG A 103 4.06 1.49 6.43
C ARG A 103 3.13 0.57 5.64
N LEU A 104 3.50 -0.69 5.42
CA LEU A 104 2.61 -1.70 4.84
C LEU A 104 1.41 -1.98 5.76
N ASP A 105 1.60 -2.08 7.08
CA ASP A 105 0.48 -2.15 8.04
C ASP A 105 -0.45 -0.94 7.89
N GLY A 106 0.15 0.25 7.76
CA GLY A 106 -0.60 1.50 7.56
C GLY A 106 -1.39 1.50 6.25
N LEU A 107 -0.85 0.96 5.16
CA LEU A 107 -1.57 0.80 3.89
C LEU A 107 -2.66 -0.26 3.98
N ALA A 108 -2.43 -1.38 4.66
CA ALA A 108 -3.46 -2.41 4.86
C ALA A 108 -4.67 -1.82 5.60
N ALA A 109 -4.44 -1.12 6.72
CA ALA A 109 -5.48 -0.41 7.45
C ALA A 109 -6.16 0.70 6.61
N TYR A 110 -5.40 1.33 5.69
CA TYR A 110 -5.96 2.32 4.76
C TYR A 110 -6.89 1.68 3.74
N CYS A 111 -6.52 0.53 3.17
CA CYS A 111 -7.37 -0.25 2.28
C CYS A 111 -8.69 -0.64 2.97
N ASP A 112 -8.64 -1.10 4.22
CA ASP A 112 -9.84 -1.42 5.00
C ASP A 112 -10.75 -0.21 5.20
N LYS A 113 -10.15 0.96 5.51
CA LYS A 113 -10.90 2.21 5.62
C LYS A 113 -11.60 2.56 4.30
N VAL A 114 -10.89 2.52 3.19
CA VAL A 114 -11.46 2.84 1.87
C VAL A 114 -12.53 1.82 1.45
N PHE A 115 -12.30 0.54 1.73
CA PHE A 115 -13.30 -0.51 1.55
C PHE A 115 -14.60 -0.16 2.28
N MET A 116 -14.53 0.20 3.57
CA MET A 116 -15.71 0.59 4.35
C MET A 116 -16.40 1.83 3.78
N GLU A 117 -15.65 2.83 3.30
CA GLU A 117 -16.22 4.02 2.65
C GLU A 117 -16.99 3.68 1.37
N LEU A 118 -16.44 2.80 0.52
CA LEU A 118 -17.12 2.34 -0.70
C LEU A 118 -18.39 1.55 -0.39
N MET A 119 -18.34 0.67 0.63
CA MET A 119 -19.48 -0.14 1.06
C MET A 119 -20.60 0.68 1.72
N ALA A 120 -20.27 1.73 2.47
CA ALA A 120 -21.25 2.63 3.06
C ALA A 120 -22.15 3.29 1.98
N GLY A 121 -21.60 3.54 0.79
CA GLY A 121 -22.32 4.09 -0.35
C GLY A 121 -23.13 3.09 -1.18
N ILE A 122 -23.06 1.79 -0.88
CA ILE A 122 -23.87 0.73 -1.51
C ILE A 122 -25.13 0.45 -0.67
N SER A 123 -25.01 0.48 0.67
CA SER A 123 -26.10 0.16 1.61
C SER A 123 -27.31 1.11 1.59
N CYS A 124 -27.23 2.29 0.96
CA CYS A 124 -28.36 3.23 0.82
C CYS A 124 -29.19 3.06 -0.47
N ALA A 125 -28.84 2.12 -1.35
CA ALA A 125 -29.62 1.80 -2.54
C ALA A 125 -30.80 0.86 -2.18
N ILE A 126 -31.77 1.35 -1.40
CA ILE A 126 -33.08 0.69 -1.28
C ILE A 126 -33.76 0.85 -2.65
N PRO A 127 -34.18 -0.22 -3.35
CA PRO A 127 -34.94 -0.08 -4.57
C PRO A 127 -36.24 0.65 -4.25
N ALA A 128 -36.53 1.74 -4.97
CA ALA A 128 -37.84 2.35 -4.96
C ALA A 128 -38.87 1.26 -5.18
N LYS A 129 -39.79 1.07 -4.22
CA LYS A 129 -40.96 0.21 -4.40
C LYS A 129 -41.67 0.69 -5.67
N ASN A 130 -41.68 -0.14 -6.70
CA ASN A 130 -42.62 0.01 -7.81
C ASN A 130 -44.02 -0.07 -7.20
N ASN A 131 -44.74 1.04 -7.27
CA ASN A 131 -46.19 1.09 -7.09
C ASN A 131 -46.84 0.81 -8.45
#